data_AF-S8DIM3-F1
#
_entry.id   AF-S8DIM3-F1
#
_cell.length_a   1.000
_cell.length_b   1.000
_cell.length_c   1.000
_cell.angle_alpha   90.00
_cell.angle_beta   90.00
_cell.angle_gamma   90.00
#
_symmetry.space_group_name_H-M   'P 1'
#
loop_
_entity.id
_entity.type
_entity.pdbx_description
1 polymer ?
#
loop_
_entity_poly.entity_id
_entity_poly.type
_entity_poly.pdbx_seq_one_letter_code
_entity_poly.pdbx_strand_id
1 'polypeptide(L)'
;MAPATSHDESLVRLSKTISAKIKRDITIIRMFVLRLPSVCTMEEELMSAVAMLRSARNAAIPFHRLPIELVKGIFASVPTMTYLLLGQNKQVDVWQRRHLADLGELCTLMLVCRQWRDIIIGIQSFWNTVDQAYPQTQTTSLERSGDGPLRVILRSIPSVFMSTLCNNESARIVQIHHVGVVGATAEEHLDFPAPALETLHLTNDCIFGHDPPTETKHAVQLFRGHTPRLRQLSLHNIYWFPVLQTEALTHLDVHMCSWDDFLAKFMGILASASNLTDLVLSSLTSTSSKVASLNAQYPNASVPLLHLRRLHLRKADSEDAVVAMLAKLVLPPTTAFEISKSYMDSPLFSEGALSSLAHLPVMQVASHASIAITSNPLQAAPGPHVTMGQLAVAGAESAVVCTMLSLPSGLATLAPVVPAAQIRELWLVVVSDRTSLLRTPVAEVISAFDPAIFGVDSSTLRHCLRPMAGTLETLVVGGNVLPNVLEALVTLDDAAETPQPLCPKLSTLGLIMSFGAPPIQDLMSLIAARQEVLQLKHVRVNYFRPYGGPRPESLPELDSRFVSVEYVQSREHPMMALPPVCKQEAHARWTPWKANLDGMLESMDGEIRD
;
A
#
# COMPACT_ATOMS: atom_id res chain seq x y z
N MET A 1 18.16 -37.01 32.59
CA MET A 1 19.06 -37.50 31.53
C MET A 1 18.98 -39.01 31.52
N ALA A 2 18.21 -39.61 30.61
CA ALA A 2 18.18 -41.05 30.38
C ALA A 2 19.20 -41.40 29.26
N PRO A 3 19.88 -42.55 29.32
CA PRO A 3 20.99 -42.83 28.40
C PRO A 3 20.49 -43.06 26.97
N ALA A 4 21.03 -42.30 26.03
CA ALA A 4 20.69 -42.33 24.60
C ALA A 4 21.19 -43.59 23.84
N THR A 5 21.57 -44.66 24.55
CA THR A 5 22.32 -45.78 23.98
C THR A 5 21.45 -46.81 23.24
N SER A 6 20.15 -46.92 23.51
CA SER A 6 19.33 -47.99 22.93
C SER A 6 18.95 -47.78 21.46
N HIS A 7 18.84 -46.53 21.01
CA HIS A 7 18.43 -46.23 19.63
C HIS A 7 19.54 -46.50 18.61
N ASP A 8 20.80 -46.32 19.02
CA ASP A 8 21.97 -46.49 18.17
C ASP A 8 22.26 -47.97 17.90
N GLU A 9 22.06 -48.84 18.90
CA GLU A 9 22.16 -50.29 18.73
C GLU A 9 21.16 -50.85 17.71
N SER A 10 19.93 -50.30 17.68
CA SER A 10 18.90 -50.74 16.73
C SER A 10 19.27 -50.39 15.28
N LEU A 11 19.82 -49.20 15.04
CA LEU A 11 20.26 -48.75 13.72
C LEU A 11 21.48 -49.54 13.23
N VAL A 12 22.45 -49.79 14.12
CA VAL A 12 23.63 -50.62 13.82
C VAL A 12 23.21 -52.05 13.49
N ARG A 13 22.25 -52.62 14.24
CA ARG A 13 21.74 -53.98 13.99
C ARG A 13 20.99 -54.07 12.66
N LEU A 14 20.17 -53.06 12.32
CA LEU A 14 19.47 -52.99 11.03
C LEU A 14 20.46 -52.88 9.86
N SER A 15 21.47 -52.00 9.98
CA SER A 15 22.53 -51.84 8.96
C SER A 15 23.31 -53.14 8.72
N LYS A 16 23.70 -53.84 9.80
CA LYS A 16 24.35 -55.15 9.71
C LYS A 16 23.47 -56.20 9.04
N THR A 17 22.16 -56.21 9.34
CA THR A 17 21.19 -57.15 8.74
C THR A 17 21.03 -56.90 7.25
N ILE A 18 20.86 -55.64 6.84
CA ILE A 18 20.74 -55.24 5.43
C ILE A 18 22.02 -55.58 4.67
N SER A 19 23.19 -55.24 5.24
CA SER A 19 24.49 -55.53 4.61
C SER A 19 24.73 -57.04 4.45
N ALA A 20 24.36 -57.84 5.45
CA ALA A 20 24.46 -59.29 5.38
C ALA A 20 23.51 -59.89 4.31
N LYS A 21 22.29 -59.35 4.18
CA LYS A 21 21.33 -59.78 3.16
C LYS A 21 21.81 -59.44 1.74
N ILE A 22 22.24 -58.19 1.51
CA ILE A 22 22.80 -57.75 0.22
C ILE A 22 24.01 -58.60 -0.18
N LYS A 23 24.92 -58.88 0.75
CA LYS A 23 26.08 -59.75 0.48
C LYS A 23 25.66 -61.17 0.11
N ARG A 24 24.65 -61.72 0.79
CA ARG A 24 24.10 -63.06 0.50
C ARG A 24 23.51 -63.11 -0.91
N ASP A 25 22.70 -62.12 -1.27
CA ASP A 25 21.99 -62.10 -2.55
C ASP A 25 22.94 -61.84 -3.73
N ILE A 26 23.94 -60.96 -3.56
CA ILE A 26 25.02 -60.78 -4.55
C ILE A 26 25.79 -62.08 -4.78
N THR A 27 26.06 -62.85 -3.71
CA THR A 27 26.79 -64.12 -3.81
C THR A 27 25.96 -65.17 -4.56
N ILE A 28 24.64 -65.19 -4.36
CA ILE A 28 23.70 -66.07 -5.08
C ILE A 28 23.61 -65.70 -6.57
N ILE A 29 23.53 -64.40 -6.90
CA ILE A 29 23.50 -63.89 -8.29
C ILE A 29 24.79 -64.24 -9.04
N ARG A 30 25.94 -64.17 -8.36
CA ARG A 30 27.24 -64.53 -8.96
C ARG A 30 27.37 -66.01 -9.29
N MET A 31 26.58 -66.88 -8.64
CA MET A 31 26.64 -68.33 -8.83
C MET A 31 25.64 -68.88 -9.86
N PHE A 32 24.60 -68.13 -10.26
CA PHE A 32 23.60 -68.59 -11.22
C PHE A 32 23.43 -67.61 -12.41
N VAL A 33 23.96 -67.99 -13.58
CA VAL A 33 23.89 -67.22 -14.84
C VAL A 33 22.52 -67.34 -15.56
N LEU A 34 21.50 -67.97 -14.96
CA LEU A 34 20.22 -68.19 -15.65
C LEU A 34 19.02 -67.62 -14.89
N ARG A 35 18.30 -66.76 -15.64
CA ARG A 35 16.99 -66.17 -15.39
C ARG A 35 16.96 -65.33 -14.12
N LEU A 36 17.12 -64.02 -14.29
CA LEU A 36 16.74 -62.99 -13.32
C LEU A 36 15.26 -63.17 -12.94
N PRO A 37 14.88 -63.69 -11.75
CA PRO A 37 13.75 -63.16 -11.02
C PRO A 37 14.11 -61.71 -10.72
N SER A 38 13.77 -60.93 -11.75
CA SER A 38 13.74 -59.51 -11.97
C SER A 38 14.65 -58.66 -11.09
N VAL A 39 15.59 -57.94 -11.73
CA VAL A 39 16.26 -56.76 -11.15
C VAL A 39 15.25 -55.88 -10.39
N CYS A 40 13.99 -55.81 -10.84
CA CYS A 40 12.92 -55.07 -10.17
C CYS A 40 12.67 -55.53 -8.74
N THR A 41 12.75 -56.83 -8.43
CA THR A 41 12.52 -57.34 -7.06
C THR A 41 13.61 -56.86 -6.09
N MET A 42 14.87 -56.87 -6.52
CA MET A 42 15.97 -56.34 -5.72
C MET A 42 15.91 -54.82 -5.59
N GLU A 43 15.50 -54.13 -6.66
CA GLU A 43 15.27 -52.70 -6.65
C GLU A 43 14.16 -52.33 -5.65
N GLU A 44 13.04 -53.04 -5.64
CA GLU A 44 11.95 -52.89 -4.68
C GLU A 44 12.41 -53.12 -3.23
N GLU A 45 13.18 -54.19 -2.97
CA GLU A 45 13.71 -54.47 -1.64
C GLU A 45 14.71 -53.39 -1.17
N LEU A 46 15.59 -52.93 -2.05
CA LEU A 46 16.56 -51.87 -1.73
C LEU A 46 15.84 -50.55 -1.48
N MET A 47 14.86 -50.19 -2.31
CA MET A 47 14.03 -49.00 -2.13
C MET A 47 13.24 -49.06 -0.81
N SER A 48 12.73 -50.24 -0.44
CA SER A 48 12.08 -50.48 0.85
C SER A 48 13.05 -50.28 2.03
N ALA A 49 14.26 -50.86 1.96
CA ALA A 49 15.29 -50.70 2.98
C ALA A 49 15.74 -49.22 3.15
N VAL A 50 15.95 -48.51 2.03
CA VAL A 50 16.26 -47.08 2.03
C VAL A 50 15.11 -46.27 2.63
N ALA A 51 13.86 -46.59 2.32
CA ALA A 51 12.69 -45.94 2.90
C ALA A 51 12.60 -46.15 4.41
N MET A 52 12.88 -47.36 4.92
CA MET A 52 12.92 -47.65 6.35
C MET A 52 14.03 -46.86 7.07
N LEU A 53 15.24 -46.82 6.51
CA LEU A 53 16.35 -46.06 7.09
C LEU A 53 16.06 -44.56 7.12
N ARG A 54 15.49 -44.00 6.05
CA ARG A 54 15.04 -42.60 6.00
C ARG A 54 13.94 -42.33 7.03
N SER A 55 12.98 -43.24 7.18
CA SER A 55 11.93 -43.14 8.19
C SER A 55 12.48 -43.11 9.62
N ALA A 56 13.41 -44.03 9.95
CA ALA A 56 14.06 -44.08 11.25
C ALA A 56 14.90 -42.82 11.53
N ARG A 57 15.65 -42.34 10.54
CA ARG A 57 16.41 -41.09 10.65
C ARG A 57 15.49 -39.90 10.89
N ASN A 58 14.39 -39.79 10.14
CA ASN A 58 13.44 -38.69 10.32
C ASN A 58 12.78 -38.75 11.70
N ALA A 59 12.35 -39.93 12.17
CA ALA A 59 11.80 -40.09 13.52
C ALA A 59 12.77 -39.67 14.66
N ALA A 60 14.08 -39.69 14.39
CA ALA A 60 15.09 -39.25 15.35
C ALA A 60 15.30 -37.72 15.39
N ILE A 61 14.89 -36.97 14.35
CA ILE A 61 15.06 -35.51 14.30
C ILE A 61 14.09 -34.86 15.31
N PRO A 62 14.54 -33.94 16.17
CA PRO A 62 13.70 -33.31 17.19
C PRO A 62 12.40 -32.69 16.67
N PHE A 63 12.41 -32.15 15.45
CA PHE A 63 11.23 -31.58 14.81
C PHE A 63 10.06 -32.57 14.70
N HIS A 64 10.33 -33.84 14.39
CA HIS A 64 9.28 -34.86 14.27
C HIS A 64 8.66 -35.28 15.61
N ARG A 65 9.21 -34.79 16.73
CA ARG A 65 8.66 -34.99 18.08
C ARG A 65 7.72 -33.86 18.52
N LEU A 66 7.57 -32.83 17.69
CA LEU A 66 6.59 -31.77 17.96
C LEU A 66 5.17 -32.36 17.90
N PRO A 67 4.27 -31.91 18.80
CA PRO A 67 2.84 -32.18 18.67
C PRO A 67 2.34 -31.82 17.27
N ILE A 68 1.45 -32.66 16.73
CA ILE A 68 0.94 -32.48 15.36
C ILE A 68 0.23 -31.13 15.19
N GLU A 69 -0.35 -30.58 16.25
CA GLU A 69 -0.98 -29.27 16.30
C GLU A 69 0.02 -28.15 16.07
N LEU A 70 1.22 -28.25 16.67
CA LEU A 70 2.28 -27.26 16.44
C LEU A 70 2.82 -27.36 15.02
N VAL A 71 2.99 -28.58 14.50
CA VAL A 71 3.43 -28.79 13.11
C VAL A 71 2.40 -28.23 12.12
N LYS A 72 1.10 -28.46 12.38
CA LYS A 72 -0.01 -27.85 11.61
C LYS A 72 0.05 -26.33 11.67
N GLY A 73 0.28 -25.75 12.85
CA GLY A 73 0.42 -24.30 13.03
C GLY A 73 1.61 -23.74 12.26
N ILE A 74 2.77 -24.39 12.33
CA ILE A 74 3.97 -24.02 11.54
C ILE A 74 3.65 -24.09 10.05
N PHE A 75 3.10 -25.21 9.56
CA PHE A 75 2.76 -25.35 8.14
C PHE A 75 1.72 -24.35 7.69
N ALA A 76 0.79 -23.93 8.55
CA ALA A 76 -0.17 -22.87 8.22
C ALA A 76 0.50 -21.51 8.02
N SER A 77 1.71 -21.32 8.55
CA SER A 77 2.54 -20.13 8.37
C SER A 77 3.62 -20.27 7.29
N VAL A 78 3.84 -21.47 6.72
CA VAL A 78 4.90 -21.68 5.71
C VAL A 78 4.54 -21.14 4.34
N PRO A 79 3.33 -21.36 3.77
CA PRO A 79 3.02 -20.88 2.43
C PRO A 79 3.31 -19.39 2.31
N THR A 80 4.39 -19.05 1.60
CA THR A 80 4.74 -17.70 1.21
C THR A 80 3.55 -17.17 0.44
N MET A 81 3.09 -15.99 0.82
CA MET A 81 1.91 -15.39 0.23
C MET A 81 2.26 -14.92 -1.18
N THR A 82 2.14 -15.81 -2.16
CA THR A 82 2.44 -15.48 -3.55
C THR A 82 1.26 -14.71 -4.13
N TYR A 83 1.50 -13.44 -4.48
CA TYR A 83 0.55 -12.63 -5.25
C TYR A 83 0.49 -13.18 -6.68
N LEU A 84 -0.38 -14.16 -6.92
CA LEU A 84 -0.65 -14.68 -8.26
C LEU A 84 -1.56 -13.73 -9.05
N LEU A 85 -1.11 -12.50 -9.28
CA LEU A 85 -1.57 -11.69 -10.41
C LEU A 85 -0.42 -11.72 -11.43
N LEU A 86 -0.58 -12.55 -12.45
CA LEU A 86 0.38 -12.77 -13.55
C LEU A 86 0.61 -11.52 -14.45
N GLY A 87 0.25 -10.31 -13.99
CA GLY A 87 0.51 -9.06 -14.69
C GLY A 87 1.84 -8.44 -14.21
N GLN A 88 2.67 -8.00 -15.16
CA GLN A 88 3.97 -7.36 -14.89
C GLN A 88 3.91 -6.12 -13.98
N ASN A 89 2.72 -5.56 -13.78
CA ASN A 89 2.51 -4.53 -12.77
C ASN A 89 2.17 -5.23 -11.46
N LYS A 90 3.12 -5.25 -10.53
CA LYS A 90 2.98 -5.69 -9.13
C LYS A 90 1.94 -4.83 -8.39
N GLN A 91 0.70 -4.85 -8.84
CA GLN A 91 -0.37 -4.13 -8.20
C GLN A 91 -0.72 -4.92 -6.96
N VAL A 92 -0.17 -4.46 -5.84
CA VAL A 92 -0.41 -5.03 -4.53
C VAL A 92 -1.90 -4.87 -4.23
N ASP A 93 -2.65 -5.98 -4.19
CA ASP A 93 -4.04 -6.02 -3.71
C ASP A 93 -4.13 -5.19 -2.44
N VAL A 94 -4.95 -4.13 -2.43
CA VAL A 94 -4.98 -3.14 -1.34
C VAL A 94 -5.31 -3.78 0.01
N TRP A 95 -5.97 -4.93 0.00
CA TRP A 95 -6.48 -5.57 1.21
C TRP A 95 -5.68 -6.76 1.72
N GLN A 96 -4.58 -7.16 1.04
CA GLN A 96 -3.58 -8.17 1.48
C GLN A 96 -4.09 -9.51 2.05
N ARG A 97 -5.39 -9.81 1.95
CA ARG A 97 -6.00 -11.04 2.49
C ARG A 97 -5.98 -12.20 1.49
N ARG A 98 -5.16 -12.11 0.44
CA ARG A 98 -5.00 -13.20 -0.54
C ARG A 98 -4.05 -14.26 0.00
N HIS A 99 -4.52 -15.00 0.99
CA HIS A 99 -3.86 -16.21 1.48
C HIS A 99 -4.20 -17.38 0.56
N LEU A 100 -3.76 -17.34 -0.70
CA LEU A 100 -3.79 -18.52 -1.55
C LEU A 100 -2.54 -19.32 -1.22
N ALA A 101 -2.70 -20.50 -0.66
CA ALA A 101 -1.56 -21.37 -0.43
C ALA A 101 -0.99 -21.78 -1.80
N ASP A 102 0.28 -21.44 -2.04
CA ASP A 102 0.97 -21.92 -3.24
C ASP A 102 1.09 -23.45 -3.15
N LEU A 103 0.38 -24.15 -4.04
CA LEU A 103 0.43 -25.61 -4.11
C LEU A 103 1.85 -26.10 -4.36
N GLY A 104 2.73 -25.32 -5.00
CA GLY A 104 4.13 -25.67 -5.21
C GLY A 104 4.92 -25.76 -3.91
N GLU A 105 4.67 -24.86 -2.97
CA GLU A 105 5.30 -24.87 -1.66
C GLU A 105 4.73 -25.97 -0.77
N LEU A 106 3.42 -26.19 -0.82
CA LEU A 106 2.80 -27.34 -0.16
C LEU A 106 3.35 -28.65 -0.71
N CYS A 107 3.55 -28.75 -2.03
CA CYS A 107 4.19 -29.91 -2.65
C CYS A 107 5.62 -30.09 -2.13
N THR A 108 6.39 -29.01 -2.03
CA THR A 108 7.75 -29.03 -1.46
C THR A 108 7.74 -29.59 -0.03
N LEU A 109 6.80 -29.14 0.81
CA LEU A 109 6.65 -29.67 2.17
C LEU A 109 6.21 -31.15 2.18
N MET A 110 5.29 -31.56 1.30
CA MET A 110 4.86 -32.95 1.15
C MET A 110 5.97 -33.88 0.64
N LEU A 111 7.07 -33.35 0.11
CA LEU A 111 8.22 -34.14 -0.35
C LEU A 111 9.25 -34.40 0.75
N VAL A 112 9.17 -33.71 1.90
CA VAL A 112 10.14 -33.87 3.00
C VAL A 112 10.07 -35.26 3.64
N CYS A 113 8.89 -35.68 4.10
CA CYS A 113 8.66 -37.03 4.60
C CYS A 113 7.18 -37.43 4.55
N ARG A 114 6.90 -38.71 4.83
CA ARG A 114 5.52 -39.24 4.86
C ARG A 114 4.64 -38.54 5.89
N GLN A 115 5.15 -38.34 7.11
CA GLN A 115 4.39 -37.66 8.16
C GLN A 115 3.99 -36.23 7.77
N TRP A 116 4.90 -35.46 7.17
CA TRP A 116 4.59 -34.09 6.72
C TRP A 116 3.52 -34.10 5.63
N ARG A 117 3.63 -35.03 4.68
CA ARG A 117 2.61 -35.24 3.66
C ARG A 117 1.25 -35.56 4.27
N ASP A 118 1.18 -36.51 5.19
CA ASP A 118 -0.07 -36.93 5.83
C ASP A 118 -0.70 -35.77 6.62
N ILE A 119 0.13 -34.97 7.30
CA ILE A 119 -0.31 -33.75 8.00
C ILE A 119 -0.92 -32.76 7.01
N ILE A 120 -0.22 -32.44 5.91
CA ILE A 120 -0.66 -31.47 4.90
C ILE A 120 -1.94 -31.92 4.20
N ILE A 121 -2.01 -33.20 3.82
CA ILE A 121 -3.21 -33.80 3.24
C ILE A 121 -4.40 -33.70 4.20
N GLY A 122 -4.15 -33.87 5.50
CA GLY A 122 -5.20 -33.79 6.53
C GLY A 122 -5.64 -32.37 6.92
N ILE A 123 -4.99 -31.32 6.41
CA ILE A 123 -5.38 -29.92 6.67
C ILE A 123 -6.31 -29.44 5.54
N GLN A 124 -7.62 -29.51 5.75
CA GLN A 124 -8.63 -29.14 4.75
C GLN A 124 -8.46 -27.71 4.20
N SER A 125 -8.03 -26.76 5.04
CA SER A 125 -7.84 -25.36 4.63
C SER A 125 -6.74 -25.14 3.60
N PHE A 126 -5.85 -26.12 3.38
CA PHE A 126 -4.85 -26.08 2.30
C PHE A 126 -5.42 -26.50 0.94
N TRP A 127 -6.55 -27.18 0.94
CA TRP A 127 -7.20 -27.72 -0.26
C TRP A 127 -8.46 -26.95 -0.64
N ASN A 128 -8.79 -25.90 0.12
CA ASN A 128 -10.01 -25.12 -0.08
C ASN A 128 -9.98 -24.19 -1.31
N THR A 129 -8.87 -24.16 -2.05
CA THR A 129 -8.72 -23.35 -3.26
C THR A 129 -8.75 -24.23 -4.49
N VAL A 130 -9.68 -23.94 -5.40
CA VAL A 130 -9.83 -24.63 -6.68
C VAL A 130 -9.52 -23.63 -7.80
N ASP A 131 -8.39 -23.83 -8.48
CA ASP A 131 -7.93 -22.96 -9.57
C ASP A 131 -8.11 -23.64 -10.93
N GLN A 132 -8.73 -22.90 -11.86
CA GLN A 132 -8.91 -23.31 -13.23
C GLN A 132 -7.59 -23.64 -13.96
N ALA A 133 -6.48 -22.99 -13.62
CA ALA A 133 -5.18 -23.23 -14.23
C ALA A 133 -4.60 -24.62 -13.97
N TYR A 134 -5.08 -25.33 -12.93
CA TYR A 134 -4.55 -26.65 -12.53
C TYR A 134 -5.63 -27.74 -12.59
N PRO A 135 -6.11 -28.11 -13.80
CA PRO A 135 -7.20 -29.07 -13.96
C PRO A 135 -6.94 -30.42 -13.29
N GLN A 136 -5.67 -30.84 -13.22
CA GLN A 136 -5.26 -32.10 -12.61
C GLN A 136 -5.45 -32.14 -11.08
N THR A 137 -5.46 -30.98 -10.42
CA THR A 137 -5.57 -30.91 -8.95
C THR A 137 -6.98 -30.53 -8.49
N GLN A 138 -7.86 -30.07 -9.40
CA GLN A 138 -9.18 -29.56 -9.05
C GLN A 138 -10.04 -30.54 -8.25
N THR A 139 -10.20 -31.78 -8.75
CA THR A 139 -10.97 -32.83 -8.08
C THR A 139 -10.36 -33.17 -6.72
N THR A 140 -9.04 -33.32 -6.65
CA THR A 140 -8.33 -33.63 -5.40
C THR A 140 -8.45 -32.51 -4.37
N SER A 141 -8.34 -31.24 -4.79
CA SER A 141 -8.56 -30.09 -3.90
C SER A 141 -9.99 -30.08 -3.38
N LEU A 142 -10.98 -30.25 -4.27
CA LEU A 142 -12.39 -30.28 -3.89
C LEU A 142 -12.69 -31.40 -2.88
N GLU A 143 -12.25 -32.63 -3.15
CA GLU A 143 -12.43 -33.77 -2.25
C GLU A 143 -11.76 -33.55 -0.89
N ARG A 144 -10.52 -33.06 -0.88
CA ARG A 144 -9.75 -32.84 0.36
C ARG A 144 -10.24 -31.63 1.16
N SER A 145 -10.92 -30.68 0.54
CA SER A 145 -11.54 -29.55 1.23
C SER A 145 -12.70 -29.99 2.15
N GLY A 146 -13.30 -31.17 1.89
CA GLY A 146 -14.49 -31.65 2.60
C GLY A 146 -15.65 -30.67 2.46
N ASP A 147 -16.40 -30.44 3.55
CA ASP A 147 -17.48 -29.45 3.61
C ASP A 147 -16.99 -28.03 3.96
N GLY A 148 -15.67 -27.80 3.93
CA GLY A 148 -15.06 -26.52 4.26
C GLY A 148 -15.39 -25.41 3.24
N PRO A 149 -15.21 -24.14 3.64
CA PRO A 149 -15.47 -22.99 2.77
C PRO A 149 -14.52 -22.98 1.57
N LEU A 150 -15.04 -22.76 0.37
CA LEU A 150 -14.29 -22.80 -0.89
C LEU A 150 -13.88 -21.42 -1.40
N ARG A 151 -12.72 -21.40 -2.03
CA ARG A 151 -12.18 -20.29 -2.84
C ARG A 151 -12.02 -20.77 -4.27
N VAL A 152 -12.56 -20.02 -5.21
CA VAL A 152 -12.61 -20.41 -6.61
C VAL A 152 -11.86 -19.38 -7.46
N ILE A 153 -10.95 -19.85 -8.31
CA ILE A 153 -10.22 -19.01 -9.27
C ILE A 153 -10.62 -19.43 -10.69
N LEU A 154 -11.34 -18.54 -11.36
CA LEU A 154 -11.82 -18.66 -12.73
C LEU A 154 -10.92 -17.86 -13.67
N ARG A 155 -10.71 -18.37 -14.88
CA ARG A 155 -9.85 -17.74 -15.89
C ARG A 155 -10.55 -17.74 -17.25
N SER A 156 -10.66 -16.58 -17.87
CA SER A 156 -11.34 -16.36 -19.14
C SER A 156 -12.73 -17.02 -19.14
N ILE A 157 -12.90 -18.09 -19.92
CA ILE A 157 -14.11 -18.92 -19.98
C ILE A 157 -13.94 -20.09 -18.99
N PRO A 158 -14.79 -20.20 -17.96
CA PRO A 158 -14.81 -21.34 -17.05
C PRO A 158 -14.98 -22.68 -17.77
N SER A 159 -14.22 -23.68 -17.34
CA SER A 159 -14.41 -25.05 -17.83
C SER A 159 -15.74 -25.63 -17.35
N VAL A 160 -16.22 -26.68 -18.02
CA VAL A 160 -17.43 -27.41 -17.60
C VAL A 160 -17.36 -27.86 -16.13
N PHE A 161 -16.17 -28.30 -15.69
CA PHE A 161 -15.93 -28.65 -14.30
C PHE A 161 -16.15 -27.45 -13.36
N MET A 162 -15.56 -26.30 -13.68
CA MET A 162 -15.67 -25.10 -12.85
C MET A 162 -17.11 -24.58 -12.79
N SER A 163 -17.83 -24.58 -13.90
CA SER A 163 -19.25 -24.20 -13.93
C SER A 163 -20.11 -25.17 -13.10
N THR A 164 -19.83 -26.47 -13.17
CA THR A 164 -20.51 -27.48 -12.37
C THR A 164 -20.22 -27.32 -10.87
N LEU A 165 -18.96 -27.06 -10.51
CA LEU A 165 -18.53 -26.78 -9.15
C LEU A 165 -19.25 -25.55 -8.60
N CYS A 166 -19.27 -24.44 -9.34
CA CYS A 166 -19.94 -23.21 -8.92
C CYS A 166 -21.43 -23.43 -8.61
N ASN A 167 -22.13 -24.18 -9.48
CA ASN A 167 -23.54 -24.50 -9.28
C ASN A 167 -23.76 -25.40 -8.05
N ASN A 168 -23.00 -26.48 -7.93
CA ASN A 168 -23.20 -27.51 -6.91
C ASN A 168 -22.70 -27.07 -5.52
N GLU A 169 -21.65 -26.26 -5.47
CA GLU A 169 -20.96 -25.89 -4.23
C GLU A 169 -21.19 -24.43 -3.81
N SER A 170 -22.11 -23.74 -4.49
CA SER A 170 -22.48 -22.33 -4.28
C SER A 170 -22.67 -21.94 -2.81
N ALA A 171 -23.24 -22.83 -1.99
CA ALA A 171 -23.54 -22.59 -0.59
C ALA A 171 -22.29 -22.46 0.31
N ARG A 172 -21.13 -22.95 -0.13
CA ARG A 172 -19.87 -22.88 0.61
C ARG A 172 -18.77 -22.08 -0.09
N ILE A 173 -19.03 -21.55 -1.29
CA ILE A 173 -18.11 -20.64 -1.98
C ILE A 173 -18.12 -19.30 -1.25
N VAL A 174 -17.03 -19.00 -0.55
CA VAL A 174 -16.85 -17.75 0.20
C VAL A 174 -16.07 -16.70 -0.60
N GLN A 175 -15.32 -17.13 -1.62
CA GLN A 175 -14.49 -16.23 -2.41
C GLN A 175 -14.40 -16.67 -3.87
N ILE A 176 -14.57 -15.72 -4.78
CA ILE A 176 -14.41 -15.91 -6.23
C ILE A 176 -13.41 -14.88 -6.77
N HIS A 177 -12.43 -15.35 -7.54
CA HIS A 177 -11.55 -14.55 -8.36
C HIS A 177 -11.78 -14.91 -9.82
N HIS A 178 -12.30 -14.00 -10.64
CA HIS A 178 -12.48 -14.23 -12.07
C HIS A 178 -11.56 -13.30 -12.86
N VAL A 179 -10.53 -13.90 -13.45
CA VAL A 179 -9.52 -13.22 -14.26
C VAL A 179 -9.88 -13.34 -15.74
N GLY A 180 -9.72 -12.29 -16.52
CA GLY A 180 -10.12 -12.26 -17.93
C GLY A 180 -11.64 -12.26 -18.16
N VAL A 181 -12.43 -11.69 -17.26
CA VAL A 181 -13.90 -11.70 -17.35
C VAL A 181 -14.43 -10.58 -18.25
N VAL A 182 -15.33 -10.94 -19.17
CA VAL A 182 -16.15 -9.98 -19.95
C VAL A 182 -17.61 -10.07 -19.54
N GLY A 183 -18.39 -9.00 -19.76
CA GLY A 183 -19.76 -8.90 -19.24
C GLY A 183 -20.66 -10.07 -19.63
N ALA A 184 -20.64 -10.46 -20.91
CA ALA A 184 -21.39 -11.61 -21.41
C ALA A 184 -20.99 -12.93 -20.72
N THR A 185 -19.69 -13.19 -20.55
CA THR A 185 -19.20 -14.40 -19.86
C THR A 185 -19.48 -14.37 -18.36
N ALA A 186 -19.51 -13.19 -17.75
CA ALA A 186 -19.86 -13.04 -16.34
C ALA A 186 -21.31 -13.42 -16.10
N GLU A 187 -22.22 -12.92 -16.95
CA GLU A 187 -23.65 -13.24 -16.87
C GLU A 187 -23.90 -14.73 -17.09
N GLU A 188 -23.26 -15.32 -18.10
CA GLU A 188 -23.42 -16.75 -18.42
C GLU A 188 -22.90 -17.67 -17.31
N HIS A 189 -21.71 -17.38 -16.76
CA HIS A 189 -21.01 -18.32 -15.88
C HIS A 189 -21.17 -18.02 -14.39
N LEU A 190 -21.65 -16.84 -14.03
CA LEU A 190 -21.97 -16.47 -12.65
C LEU A 190 -23.49 -16.40 -12.41
N ASP A 191 -24.31 -17.07 -13.23
CA ASP A 191 -25.77 -17.22 -13.04
C ASP A 191 -26.14 -18.30 -12.00
N PHE A 192 -25.66 -18.16 -10.76
CA PHE A 192 -26.00 -19.05 -9.65
C PHE A 192 -26.07 -18.28 -8.33
N PRO A 193 -26.96 -18.60 -7.38
CA PRO A 193 -27.01 -17.87 -6.11
C PRO A 193 -25.71 -18.08 -5.33
N ALA A 194 -25.17 -17.05 -4.69
CA ALA A 194 -23.93 -17.16 -3.92
C ALA A 194 -24.13 -16.69 -2.46
N PRO A 195 -24.92 -17.43 -1.66
CA PRO A 195 -25.37 -16.98 -0.34
C PRO A 195 -24.24 -16.83 0.69
N ALA A 196 -23.13 -17.56 0.51
CA ALA A 196 -21.97 -17.53 1.39
C ALA A 196 -20.83 -16.64 0.88
N LEU A 197 -20.97 -16.01 -0.28
CA LEU A 197 -19.91 -15.23 -0.91
C LEU A 197 -19.60 -13.99 -0.07
N GLU A 198 -18.35 -13.88 0.39
CA GLU A 198 -17.85 -12.74 1.17
C GLU A 198 -16.92 -11.85 0.33
N THR A 199 -16.18 -12.43 -0.62
CA THR A 199 -15.20 -11.72 -1.45
C THR A 199 -15.38 -12.04 -2.93
N LEU A 200 -15.56 -11.00 -3.74
CA LEU A 200 -15.62 -11.08 -5.19
C LEU A 200 -14.52 -10.21 -5.82
N HIS A 201 -13.69 -10.83 -6.64
CA HIS A 201 -12.69 -10.12 -7.44
C HIS A 201 -12.90 -10.41 -8.92
N LEU A 202 -13.12 -9.36 -9.70
CA LEU A 202 -13.30 -9.42 -11.14
C LEU A 202 -12.17 -8.62 -11.78
N THR A 203 -11.43 -9.25 -12.70
CA THR A 203 -10.39 -8.61 -13.48
C THR A 203 -10.60 -8.91 -14.95
N ASN A 204 -10.51 -7.90 -15.80
CA ASN A 204 -10.48 -8.10 -17.25
C ASN A 204 -9.04 -7.97 -17.77
N ASP A 205 -8.57 -8.97 -18.52
CA ASP A 205 -7.20 -9.05 -19.04
C ASP A 205 -7.07 -8.40 -20.42
N CYS A 206 -8.03 -7.60 -20.88
CA CYS A 206 -7.88 -6.85 -22.14
C CYS A 206 -6.68 -5.91 -22.05
N ILE A 207 -5.52 -6.39 -22.52
CA ILE A 207 -4.28 -5.64 -22.63
C ILE A 207 -4.51 -4.49 -23.60
N PHE A 208 -4.06 -3.29 -23.18
CA PHE A 208 -4.10 -2.04 -23.93
C PHE A 208 -3.85 -2.23 -25.44
N GLY A 209 -4.82 -1.85 -26.28
CA GLY A 209 -4.63 -1.74 -27.74
C GLY A 209 -5.69 -2.43 -28.59
N HIS A 210 -6.52 -3.30 -28.03
CA HIS A 210 -7.75 -3.74 -28.71
C HIS A 210 -8.88 -2.78 -28.36
N ASP A 211 -9.64 -2.33 -29.38
CA ASP A 211 -10.84 -1.54 -29.19
C ASP A 211 -11.70 -2.20 -28.10
N PRO A 212 -12.11 -1.46 -27.05
CA PRO A 212 -12.90 -2.03 -25.98
C PRO A 212 -14.13 -2.69 -26.64
N PRO A 213 -14.39 -3.99 -26.36
CA PRO A 213 -15.51 -4.68 -26.95
C PRO A 213 -16.77 -3.82 -26.74
N THR A 214 -17.53 -3.62 -27.81
CA THR A 214 -18.68 -2.72 -27.85
C THR A 214 -19.51 -2.89 -26.58
N GLU A 215 -19.55 -1.85 -25.76
CA GLU A 215 -20.16 -1.88 -24.43
C GLU A 215 -21.56 -2.45 -24.49
N THR A 216 -21.82 -3.48 -23.68
CA THR A 216 -23.18 -3.88 -23.36
C THR A 216 -23.79 -2.78 -22.51
N LYS A 217 -24.73 -2.00 -23.08
CA LYS A 217 -25.47 -0.96 -22.34
C LYS A 217 -26.28 -1.51 -21.15
N HIS A 218 -26.49 -2.83 -21.11
CA HIS A 218 -27.27 -3.51 -20.09
C HIS A 218 -26.46 -3.74 -18.81
N ALA A 219 -27.14 -3.66 -17.68
CA ALA A 219 -26.56 -3.99 -16.38
C ALA A 219 -26.39 -5.52 -16.30
N VAL A 220 -25.24 -5.99 -15.81
CA VAL A 220 -24.93 -7.41 -15.75
C VAL A 220 -25.36 -7.95 -14.40
N GLN A 221 -26.37 -8.81 -14.37
CA GLN A 221 -26.83 -9.43 -13.12
C GLN A 221 -25.92 -10.61 -12.78
N LEU A 222 -25.20 -10.51 -11.66
CA LEU A 222 -24.39 -11.61 -11.14
C LEU A 222 -25.13 -12.33 -10.03
N PHE A 223 -24.84 -13.62 -9.91
CA PHE A 223 -25.30 -14.49 -8.83
C PHE A 223 -26.81 -14.50 -8.58
N ARG A 224 -27.61 -14.27 -9.64
CA ARG A 224 -29.07 -14.05 -9.54
C ARG A 224 -29.46 -12.96 -8.54
N GLY A 225 -28.57 -11.99 -8.32
CA GLY A 225 -28.72 -10.93 -7.34
C GLY A 225 -28.70 -11.39 -5.88
N HIS A 226 -28.22 -12.61 -5.58
CA HIS A 226 -28.21 -13.16 -4.23
C HIS A 226 -26.78 -13.27 -3.66
N THR A 227 -26.32 -12.18 -3.03
CA THR A 227 -25.00 -12.07 -2.39
C THR A 227 -25.08 -11.40 -1.01
N PRO A 228 -25.91 -11.89 -0.08
CA PRO A 228 -26.23 -11.20 1.16
C PRO A 228 -25.05 -11.02 2.12
N ARG A 229 -23.95 -11.77 1.91
CA ARG A 229 -22.75 -11.73 2.75
C ARG A 229 -21.57 -11.04 2.09
N LEU A 230 -21.75 -10.45 0.91
CA LEU A 230 -20.66 -9.86 0.16
C LEU A 230 -20.10 -8.65 0.91
N ARG A 231 -18.87 -8.79 1.40
CA ARG A 231 -18.15 -7.79 2.19
C ARG A 231 -17.07 -7.09 1.40
N GLN A 232 -16.50 -7.74 0.40
CA GLN A 232 -15.37 -7.23 -0.36
C GLN A 232 -15.63 -7.37 -1.86
N LEU A 233 -15.54 -6.25 -2.58
CA LEU A 233 -15.70 -6.19 -4.03
C LEU A 233 -14.48 -5.51 -4.65
N SER A 234 -13.82 -6.17 -5.59
CA SER A 234 -12.69 -5.64 -6.33
C SER A 234 -12.93 -5.74 -7.84
N LEU A 235 -13.03 -4.59 -8.53
CA LEU A 235 -13.31 -4.47 -9.97
C LEU A 235 -12.10 -3.87 -10.68
N HIS A 236 -11.38 -4.67 -11.47
CA HIS A 236 -10.14 -4.25 -12.12
C HIS A 236 -10.30 -4.33 -13.65
N ASN A 237 -10.09 -3.21 -14.34
CA ASN A 237 -10.21 -3.09 -15.80
C ASN A 237 -11.60 -3.49 -16.35
N ILE A 238 -12.65 -3.35 -15.53
CA ILE A 238 -14.01 -3.74 -15.91
C ILE A 238 -14.72 -2.57 -16.63
N TYR A 239 -15.32 -2.84 -17.79
CA TYR A 239 -16.08 -1.88 -18.61
C TYR A 239 -17.61 -2.05 -18.50
N TRP A 240 -18.06 -2.71 -17.45
CA TRP A 240 -19.45 -3.01 -17.13
C TRP A 240 -19.60 -3.01 -15.61
N PHE A 241 -20.81 -2.81 -15.09
CA PHE A 241 -21.02 -2.79 -13.65
C PHE A 241 -21.95 -3.92 -13.23
N PRO A 242 -21.53 -4.76 -12.27
CA PRO A 242 -22.36 -5.83 -11.77
C PRO A 242 -23.50 -5.27 -10.92
N VAL A 243 -24.69 -5.84 -11.06
CA VAL A 243 -25.80 -5.62 -10.13
C VAL A 243 -25.65 -6.58 -8.97
N LEU A 244 -25.31 -6.06 -7.79
CA LEU A 244 -25.02 -6.82 -6.58
C LEU A 244 -25.80 -6.27 -5.39
N GLN A 245 -26.04 -7.13 -4.39
CA GLN A 245 -26.42 -6.68 -3.04
C GLN A 245 -25.18 -6.12 -2.36
N THR A 246 -25.28 -4.88 -1.87
CA THR A 246 -24.12 -4.11 -1.37
C THR A 246 -24.32 -3.65 0.07
N GLU A 247 -25.41 -4.06 0.72
CA GLU A 247 -25.73 -3.68 2.10
C GLU A 247 -24.66 -4.19 3.09
N ALA A 248 -24.08 -5.36 2.83
CA ALA A 248 -23.01 -5.94 3.65
C ALA A 248 -21.60 -5.49 3.22
N LEU A 249 -21.49 -4.67 2.17
CA LEU A 249 -20.21 -4.29 1.58
C LEU A 249 -19.43 -3.39 2.55
N THR A 250 -18.20 -3.78 2.84
CA THR A 250 -17.28 -3.06 3.74
C THR A 250 -16.04 -2.58 3.00
N HIS A 251 -15.60 -3.30 1.96
CA HIS A 251 -14.44 -2.95 1.16
C HIS A 251 -14.81 -2.91 -0.32
N LEU A 252 -14.49 -1.80 -0.99
CA LEU A 252 -14.66 -1.62 -2.41
C LEU A 252 -13.35 -1.12 -3.02
N ASP A 253 -12.86 -1.83 -4.03
CA ASP A 253 -11.67 -1.47 -4.81
C ASP A 253 -12.02 -1.44 -6.29
N VAL A 254 -11.86 -0.28 -6.94
CA VAL A 254 -12.13 -0.10 -8.37
C VAL A 254 -10.88 0.46 -9.02
N HIS A 255 -10.31 -0.27 -9.99
CA HIS A 255 -9.06 0.11 -10.64
C HIS A 255 -9.17 0.03 -12.16
N MET A 256 -8.76 1.10 -12.86
CA MET A 256 -8.75 1.17 -14.34
C MET A 256 -10.11 0.86 -15.00
N CYS A 257 -11.22 1.16 -14.33
CA CYS A 257 -12.53 1.11 -14.97
C CYS A 257 -12.75 2.37 -15.83
N SER A 258 -13.48 2.24 -16.94
CA SER A 258 -13.97 3.43 -17.66
C SER A 258 -14.99 4.13 -16.77
N TRP A 259 -14.76 5.39 -16.40
CA TRP A 259 -15.67 6.13 -15.51
C TRP A 259 -16.77 6.88 -16.26
N ASP A 260 -16.57 7.08 -17.55
CA ASP A 260 -17.40 7.96 -18.35
C ASP A 260 -18.89 7.58 -18.27
N ASP A 261 -19.25 6.32 -18.51
CA ASP A 261 -20.65 5.87 -18.43
C ASP A 261 -21.06 5.30 -17.07
N PHE A 262 -20.13 5.36 -16.11
CA PHE A 262 -20.25 4.56 -14.90
C PHE A 262 -20.12 5.36 -13.61
N LEU A 263 -19.69 6.63 -13.65
CA LEU A 263 -19.58 7.45 -12.45
C LEU A 263 -20.92 7.53 -11.70
N ALA A 264 -22.02 7.76 -12.40
CA ALA A 264 -23.37 7.76 -11.82
C ALA A 264 -23.81 6.40 -11.25
N LYS A 265 -23.47 5.30 -11.93
CA LYS A 265 -23.78 3.93 -11.48
C LYS A 265 -22.95 3.55 -10.26
N PHE A 266 -21.68 3.93 -10.26
CA PHE A 266 -20.76 3.77 -9.15
C PHE A 266 -21.23 4.56 -7.92
N MET A 267 -21.68 5.81 -8.08
CA MET A 267 -22.28 6.56 -6.97
C MET A 267 -23.54 5.85 -6.44
N GLY A 268 -24.28 5.13 -7.28
CA GLY A 268 -25.38 4.27 -6.86
C GLY A 268 -24.91 3.13 -5.94
N ILE A 269 -23.79 2.47 -6.28
CA ILE A 269 -23.17 1.45 -5.43
C ILE A 269 -22.72 2.04 -4.09
N LEU A 270 -22.11 3.23 -4.10
CA LEU A 270 -21.72 3.90 -2.86
C LEU A 270 -22.93 4.27 -2.00
N ALA A 271 -24.02 4.73 -2.62
CA ALA A 271 -25.24 5.08 -1.92
C ALA A 271 -25.94 3.87 -1.28
N SER A 272 -25.81 2.67 -1.85
CA SER A 272 -26.36 1.44 -1.29
C SER A 272 -25.42 0.75 -0.30
N ALA A 273 -24.11 1.03 -0.35
CA ALA A 273 -23.08 0.46 0.53
C ALA A 273 -22.92 1.26 1.84
N SER A 274 -23.95 1.31 2.68
CA SER A 274 -23.93 2.11 3.93
C SER A 274 -22.88 1.64 4.96
N ASN A 275 -22.48 0.36 4.92
CA ASN A 275 -21.48 -0.24 5.80
C ASN A 275 -20.04 -0.12 5.28
N LEU A 276 -19.82 0.63 4.20
CA LEU A 276 -18.51 0.74 3.58
C LEU A 276 -17.51 1.38 4.54
N THR A 277 -16.48 0.62 4.92
CA THR A 277 -15.36 1.10 5.74
C THR A 277 -14.21 1.57 4.88
N ASP A 278 -14.06 0.99 3.68
CA ASP A 278 -12.84 1.11 2.90
C ASP A 278 -13.11 1.22 1.41
N LEU A 279 -12.66 2.34 0.83
CA LEU A 279 -12.87 2.66 -0.57
C LEU A 279 -11.55 2.98 -1.25
N VAL A 280 -11.22 2.23 -2.30
CA VAL A 280 -10.05 2.46 -3.15
C VAL A 280 -10.55 2.66 -4.57
N LEU A 281 -10.17 3.79 -5.16
CA LEU A 281 -10.47 4.13 -6.54
C LEU A 281 -9.17 4.47 -7.21
N SER A 282 -8.91 3.84 -8.35
CA SER A 282 -7.64 3.97 -9.03
C SER A 282 -7.81 4.18 -10.52
N SER A 283 -6.97 5.03 -11.12
CA SER A 283 -7.02 5.36 -12.53
C SER A 283 -8.38 5.96 -12.92
N LEU A 284 -8.77 7.02 -12.20
CA LEU A 284 -9.99 7.77 -12.47
C LEU A 284 -9.83 8.60 -13.75
N THR A 285 -10.19 8.03 -14.90
CA THR A 285 -10.22 8.76 -16.18
C THR A 285 -11.66 9.06 -16.57
N SER A 286 -12.02 10.34 -16.69
CA SER A 286 -13.33 10.76 -17.20
C SER A 286 -13.25 12.06 -18.00
N THR A 287 -14.11 12.17 -19.00
CA THR A 287 -14.41 13.32 -19.85
C THR A 287 -15.41 14.27 -19.21
N SER A 288 -15.26 15.57 -19.45
CA SER A 288 -16.01 16.64 -18.76
C SER A 288 -17.53 16.63 -18.99
N SER A 289 -18.01 16.14 -20.14
CA SER A 289 -19.44 16.19 -20.50
C SER A 289 -20.34 15.37 -19.57
N LYS A 290 -19.78 14.39 -18.84
CA LYS A 290 -20.54 13.44 -18.01
C LYS A 290 -20.55 13.79 -16.52
N VAL A 291 -19.76 14.77 -16.09
CA VAL A 291 -19.88 15.35 -14.73
C VAL A 291 -21.25 16.02 -14.55
N ALA A 292 -21.83 16.57 -15.61
CA ALA A 292 -23.17 17.16 -15.58
C ALA A 292 -24.26 16.13 -15.25
N SER A 293 -24.17 14.90 -15.77
CA SER A 293 -25.17 13.86 -15.48
C SER A 293 -25.08 13.40 -14.02
N LEU A 294 -23.85 13.31 -13.48
CA LEU A 294 -23.66 13.05 -12.06
C LEU A 294 -24.32 14.13 -11.19
N ASN A 295 -24.09 15.41 -11.53
CA ASN A 295 -24.68 16.53 -10.81
C ASN A 295 -26.21 16.57 -10.89
N ALA A 296 -26.79 16.15 -12.01
CA ALA A 296 -28.23 16.06 -12.19
C ALA A 296 -28.85 14.95 -11.33
N GLN A 297 -28.18 13.79 -11.23
CA GLN A 297 -28.70 12.64 -10.49
C GLN A 297 -28.44 12.71 -8.99
N TYR A 298 -27.29 13.26 -8.60
CA TYR A 298 -26.85 13.34 -7.21
C TYR A 298 -26.60 14.80 -6.82
N PRO A 299 -27.48 15.39 -5.99
CA PRO A 299 -27.22 16.66 -5.33
C PRO A 299 -25.94 16.60 -4.48
N ASN A 300 -25.36 17.74 -4.13
CA ASN A 300 -24.18 17.79 -3.25
C ASN A 300 -24.48 17.16 -1.89
N ALA A 301 -23.48 16.49 -1.30
CA ALA A 301 -23.61 15.82 -0.01
C ALA A 301 -24.77 14.80 0.08
N SER A 302 -25.06 14.09 -1.02
CA SER A 302 -26.20 13.16 -1.10
C SER A 302 -25.86 11.71 -0.75
N VAL A 303 -24.57 11.34 -0.72
CA VAL A 303 -24.13 9.95 -0.52
C VAL A 303 -23.43 9.82 0.83
N PRO A 304 -24.14 9.38 1.89
CA PRO A 304 -23.58 9.24 3.21
C PRO A 304 -22.77 7.95 3.35
N LEU A 305 -21.47 8.08 3.62
CA LEU A 305 -20.56 6.98 3.91
C LEU A 305 -20.12 7.05 5.37
N LEU A 306 -21.08 6.95 6.29
CA LEU A 306 -20.91 7.25 7.72
C LEU A 306 -19.93 6.31 8.44
N HIS A 307 -19.65 5.15 7.86
CA HIS A 307 -18.70 4.17 8.39
C HIS A 307 -17.35 4.20 7.70
N LEU A 308 -17.15 5.09 6.72
CA LEU A 308 -15.93 5.13 5.92
C LEU A 308 -14.75 5.56 6.77
N ARG A 309 -13.79 4.64 6.89
CA ARG A 309 -12.52 4.84 7.57
C ARG A 309 -11.44 5.22 6.59
N ARG A 310 -11.41 4.60 5.40
CA ARG A 310 -10.37 4.83 4.38
C ARG A 310 -10.97 5.20 3.03
N LEU A 311 -10.45 6.25 2.43
CA LEU A 311 -10.70 6.63 1.05
C LEU A 311 -9.37 6.89 0.33
N HIS A 312 -9.06 6.09 -0.68
CA HIS A 312 -7.85 6.21 -1.48
C HIS A 312 -8.23 6.46 -2.95
N LEU A 313 -7.79 7.59 -3.51
CA LEU A 313 -7.89 7.93 -4.93
C LEU A 313 -6.50 7.83 -5.58
N ARG A 314 -6.16 6.72 -6.21
CA ARG A 314 -4.88 6.50 -6.92
C ARG A 314 -4.97 6.92 -8.37
N LYS A 315 -3.86 7.39 -8.93
CA LYS A 315 -3.76 7.73 -10.37
C LYS A 315 -4.99 8.52 -10.84
N ALA A 316 -5.37 9.52 -10.06
CA ALA A 316 -6.63 10.24 -10.23
C ALA A 316 -6.48 11.31 -11.33
N ASP A 317 -6.48 10.86 -12.58
CA ASP A 317 -6.08 11.68 -13.73
C ASP A 317 -7.13 12.72 -14.13
N SER A 318 -8.42 12.44 -13.90
CA SER A 318 -9.53 13.39 -14.12
C SER A 318 -9.86 14.15 -12.85
N GLU A 319 -9.38 15.40 -12.77
CA GLU A 319 -9.66 16.30 -11.65
C GLU A 319 -11.16 16.58 -11.49
N ASP A 320 -11.86 16.86 -12.59
CA ASP A 320 -13.29 17.17 -12.55
C ASP A 320 -14.09 16.00 -11.96
N ALA A 321 -13.73 14.76 -12.28
CA ALA A 321 -14.39 13.58 -11.72
C ALA A 321 -14.13 13.43 -10.22
N VAL A 322 -12.88 13.66 -9.78
CA VAL A 322 -12.50 13.64 -8.35
C VAL A 322 -13.29 14.70 -7.59
N VAL A 323 -13.26 15.94 -8.06
CA VAL A 323 -13.97 17.08 -7.46
C VAL A 323 -15.47 16.81 -7.38
N ALA A 324 -16.07 16.42 -8.50
CA ALA A 324 -17.50 16.17 -8.57
C ALA A 324 -17.92 15.04 -7.63
N MET A 325 -17.15 13.95 -7.57
CA MET A 325 -17.42 12.84 -6.65
C MET A 325 -17.29 13.27 -5.20
N LEU A 326 -16.18 13.92 -4.80
CA LEU A 326 -15.97 14.37 -3.42
C LEU A 326 -17.08 15.31 -2.95
N ALA A 327 -17.58 16.18 -3.82
CA ALA A 327 -18.71 17.06 -3.52
C ALA A 327 -20.04 16.31 -3.22
N LYS A 328 -20.17 15.03 -3.60
CA LYS A 328 -21.36 14.20 -3.32
C LYS A 328 -21.22 13.37 -2.05
N LEU A 329 -19.99 13.10 -1.60
CA LEU A 329 -19.74 12.23 -0.46
C LEU A 329 -19.92 13.00 0.86
N VAL A 330 -20.61 12.37 1.81
CA VAL A 330 -20.62 12.79 3.22
C VAL A 330 -19.75 11.82 4.00
N LEU A 331 -18.58 12.31 4.43
CA LEU A 331 -17.57 11.52 5.13
C LEU A 331 -17.61 11.83 6.65
N PRO A 332 -17.33 10.86 7.53
CA PRO A 332 -17.12 11.14 8.94
C PRO A 332 -15.80 11.89 9.18
N PRO A 333 -15.67 12.64 10.29
CA PRO A 333 -14.43 13.33 10.66
C PRO A 333 -13.25 12.39 10.90
N THR A 334 -13.52 11.10 11.13
CA THR A 334 -12.51 10.05 11.33
C THR A 334 -11.97 9.46 10.02
N THR A 335 -12.48 9.87 8.86
CA THR A 335 -12.05 9.29 7.57
C THR A 335 -10.63 9.70 7.21
N ALA A 336 -9.79 8.69 7.02
CA ALA A 336 -8.50 8.75 6.36
C ALA A 336 -8.65 8.96 4.86
N PHE A 337 -7.93 9.94 4.31
CA PHE A 337 -8.04 10.27 2.88
C PHE A 337 -6.67 10.39 2.21
N GLU A 338 -6.50 9.73 1.07
CA GLU A 338 -5.28 9.81 0.25
C GLU A 338 -5.66 10.01 -1.22
N ILE A 339 -5.13 11.06 -1.85
CA ILE A 339 -5.21 11.30 -3.29
C ILE A 339 -3.82 11.29 -3.87
N SER A 340 -3.61 10.46 -4.90
CA SER A 340 -2.41 10.46 -5.72
C SER A 340 -2.70 10.55 -7.21
N LYS A 341 -1.90 11.34 -7.95
CA LYS A 341 -1.91 11.38 -9.42
C LYS A 341 -0.86 10.42 -9.99
N SER A 342 -1.05 10.05 -11.27
CA SER A 342 -0.06 9.25 -12.00
C SER A 342 1.19 10.10 -12.29
N TYR A 343 2.37 9.52 -12.05
CA TYR A 343 3.65 10.24 -11.97
C TYR A 343 4.18 10.80 -13.30
N MET A 344 3.74 10.30 -14.46
CA MET A 344 4.51 10.52 -15.69
C MET A 344 3.87 11.48 -16.71
N ASP A 345 2.54 11.55 -16.82
CA ASP A 345 1.90 12.33 -17.91
C ASP A 345 0.61 13.06 -17.51
N SER A 346 0.21 12.97 -16.23
CA SER A 346 -1.06 13.55 -15.78
C SER A 346 -0.88 15.03 -15.44
N PRO A 347 -1.76 15.94 -15.91
CA PRO A 347 -1.72 17.32 -15.46
C PRO A 347 -1.88 17.36 -13.94
N LEU A 348 -1.17 18.26 -13.27
CA LEU A 348 -1.29 18.47 -11.82
C LEU A 348 -2.72 18.86 -11.42
N PHE A 349 -3.13 18.64 -10.18
CA PHE A 349 -4.42 19.17 -9.70
C PHE A 349 -4.39 20.70 -9.73
N SER A 350 -5.37 21.33 -10.36
CA SER A 350 -5.54 22.76 -10.36
C SER A 350 -5.94 23.26 -8.96
N GLU A 351 -5.83 24.57 -8.76
CA GLU A 351 -6.29 25.22 -7.53
C GLU A 351 -7.80 25.03 -7.30
N GLY A 352 -8.57 24.76 -8.36
CA GLY A 352 -9.99 24.44 -8.28
C GLY A 352 -10.27 23.21 -7.41
N ALA A 353 -9.46 22.14 -7.53
CA ALA A 353 -9.61 20.95 -6.70
C ALA A 353 -9.44 21.24 -5.20
N LEU A 354 -8.59 22.20 -4.84
CA LEU A 354 -8.32 22.53 -3.44
C LEU A 354 -9.57 23.02 -2.71
N SER A 355 -10.45 23.76 -3.40
CA SER A 355 -11.72 24.21 -2.82
C SER A 355 -12.61 23.05 -2.37
N SER A 356 -12.59 21.94 -3.11
CA SER A 356 -13.34 20.74 -2.76
C SER A 356 -12.72 20.00 -1.58
N LEU A 357 -11.38 20.02 -1.48
CA LEU A 357 -10.67 19.48 -0.32
C LEU A 357 -11.00 20.26 0.96
N ALA A 358 -11.13 21.58 0.88
CA ALA A 358 -11.44 22.44 2.03
C ALA A 358 -12.74 22.04 2.75
N HIS A 359 -13.69 21.45 2.03
CA HIS A 359 -14.95 20.97 2.59
C HIS A 359 -14.85 19.65 3.34
N LEU A 360 -13.75 18.91 3.19
CA LEU A 360 -13.57 17.64 3.87
C LEU A 360 -13.50 17.86 5.39
N PRO A 361 -14.18 17.03 6.20
CA PRO A 361 -14.24 17.20 7.65
C PRO A 361 -12.87 17.34 8.32
N VAL A 362 -11.90 16.53 7.91
CA VAL A 362 -10.52 16.55 8.40
C VAL A 362 -9.81 17.86 8.11
N MET A 363 -10.13 18.53 7.00
CA MET A 363 -9.61 19.87 6.67
C MET A 363 -10.23 20.97 7.53
N GLN A 364 -11.26 20.69 8.31
CA GLN A 364 -11.87 21.67 9.22
C GLN A 364 -11.30 21.60 10.64
N VAL A 365 -10.69 20.47 11.02
CA VAL A 365 -10.22 20.18 12.39
C VAL A 365 -8.73 19.89 12.47
N ALA A 366 -8.01 20.11 11.37
CA ALA A 366 -6.59 19.82 11.32
C ALA A 366 -5.77 20.75 12.20
N SER A 367 -4.78 20.17 12.86
CA SER A 367 -3.83 20.88 13.71
C SER A 367 -2.39 20.69 13.24
N HIS A 368 -2.15 19.75 12.33
CA HIS A 368 -0.84 19.44 11.78
C HIS A 368 -0.92 19.53 10.26
N ALA A 369 0.08 20.13 9.63
CA ALA A 369 0.19 20.19 8.18
C ALA A 369 1.63 19.95 7.74
N SER A 370 1.79 19.31 6.59
CA SER A 370 3.07 19.12 5.92
C SER A 370 2.91 19.49 4.46
N ILE A 371 3.75 20.41 4.00
CA ILE A 371 3.81 20.90 2.64
C ILE A 371 5.19 20.51 2.12
N ALA A 372 5.20 19.55 1.20
CA ALA A 372 6.38 19.20 0.42
C ALA A 372 6.33 19.94 -0.92
N ILE A 373 7.38 20.69 -1.25
CA ILE A 373 7.46 21.56 -2.43
C ILE A 373 8.51 20.98 -3.37
N THR A 374 8.13 20.64 -4.59
CA THR A 374 9.04 20.28 -5.67
C THR A 374 9.09 21.40 -6.70
N SER A 375 10.30 21.82 -7.07
CA SER A 375 10.55 22.63 -8.25
C SER A 375 10.79 21.69 -9.43
N ASN A 376 10.00 21.78 -10.50
CA ASN A 376 10.29 21.07 -11.74
C ASN A 376 11.05 22.00 -12.70
N PRO A 377 12.37 21.83 -12.88
CA PRO A 377 13.18 22.69 -13.74
C PRO A 377 12.94 22.44 -15.24
N LEU A 378 12.27 21.35 -15.63
CA LEU A 378 12.20 20.92 -17.03
C LEU A 378 11.10 21.59 -17.86
N GLN A 379 10.15 22.29 -17.25
CA GLN A 379 9.17 23.09 -17.99
C GLN A 379 9.68 24.52 -18.17
N ALA A 380 10.48 24.73 -19.22
CA ALA A 380 11.05 26.02 -19.62
C ALA A 380 10.03 27.04 -20.17
N ALA A 381 8.77 27.00 -19.70
CA ALA A 381 7.78 28.02 -20.05
C ALA A 381 8.16 29.33 -19.31
N PRO A 382 8.22 30.48 -20.00
CA PRO A 382 8.49 31.78 -19.37
C PRO A 382 7.31 32.19 -18.48
N GLY A 383 7.34 31.79 -17.22
CA GLY A 383 6.33 32.07 -16.20
C GLY A 383 6.77 31.59 -14.82
N PRO A 384 6.10 32.02 -13.74
CA PRO A 384 6.41 31.58 -12.38
C PRO A 384 6.35 30.05 -12.31
N HIS A 385 7.44 29.44 -11.84
CA HIS A 385 7.60 28.00 -11.76
C HIS A 385 6.41 27.37 -11.02
N VAL A 386 5.73 26.44 -11.68
CA VAL A 386 4.67 25.67 -11.04
C VAL A 386 5.30 24.86 -9.92
N THR A 387 5.03 25.30 -8.70
CA THR A 387 5.43 24.58 -7.50
C THR A 387 4.51 23.37 -7.39
N MET A 388 5.08 22.18 -7.57
CA MET A 388 4.34 20.96 -7.34
C MET A 388 4.36 20.70 -5.84
N GLY A 389 3.17 20.71 -5.25
CA GLY A 389 2.97 20.53 -3.82
C GLY A 389 2.53 19.10 -3.53
N GLN A 390 3.07 18.51 -2.47
CA GLN A 390 2.35 17.51 -1.72
C GLN A 390 1.85 18.15 -0.43
N LEU A 391 0.55 18.03 -0.19
CA LEU A 391 -0.12 18.52 1.00
C LEU A 391 -0.54 17.32 1.84
N ALA A 392 -0.05 17.23 3.07
CA ALA A 392 -0.58 16.33 4.08
C ALA A 392 -1.09 17.14 5.26
N VAL A 393 -2.24 16.75 5.79
CA VAL A 393 -2.95 17.47 6.85
C VAL A 393 -3.48 16.44 7.83
N ALA A 394 -3.33 16.66 9.14
CA ALA A 394 -3.92 15.78 10.17
C ALA A 394 -4.61 16.54 11.29
N GLY A 395 -5.76 15.97 11.69
CA GLY A 395 -6.45 16.29 12.93
C GLY A 395 -6.08 15.30 14.04
N ALA A 396 -6.88 15.27 15.11
CA ALA A 396 -6.69 14.30 16.19
C ALA A 396 -7.09 12.86 15.78
N GLU A 397 -8.07 12.73 14.90
CA GLU A 397 -8.73 11.45 14.58
C GLU A 397 -8.53 10.99 13.14
N SER A 398 -8.01 11.82 12.24
CA SER A 398 -7.93 11.55 10.80
C SER A 398 -6.85 12.37 10.12
N ALA A 399 -6.53 11.99 8.87
CA ALA A 399 -5.57 12.70 8.05
C ALA A 399 -5.98 12.71 6.56
N VAL A 400 -5.49 13.71 5.84
CA VAL A 400 -5.52 13.84 4.38
C VAL A 400 -4.10 13.82 3.85
N VAL A 401 -3.88 13.12 2.76
CA VAL A 401 -2.70 13.26 1.92
C VAL A 401 -3.15 13.53 0.50
N CYS A 402 -2.63 14.57 -0.12
CA CYS A 402 -2.86 14.91 -1.51
C CYS A 402 -1.51 15.13 -2.19
N THR A 403 -1.18 14.28 -3.16
CA THR A 403 0.09 14.37 -3.89
C THR A 403 -0.10 15.01 -5.26
N MET A 404 0.87 15.82 -5.66
CA MET A 404 0.96 16.49 -6.96
C MET A 404 -0.15 17.52 -7.21
N LEU A 405 -0.19 18.53 -6.33
CA LEU A 405 -0.95 19.76 -6.50
C LEU A 405 -0.18 20.75 -7.37
N SER A 406 -0.86 21.38 -8.32
CA SER A 406 -0.37 22.57 -9.03
C SER A 406 -0.66 23.79 -8.18
N LEU A 407 0.37 24.55 -7.81
CA LEU A 407 0.21 25.81 -7.09
C LEU A 407 0.75 26.96 -7.95
N PRO A 408 0.11 27.29 -9.09
CA PRO A 408 0.57 28.36 -9.98
C PRO A 408 0.56 29.72 -9.28
N SER A 409 -0.35 29.97 -8.34
CA SER A 409 -0.38 31.21 -7.55
C SER A 409 0.42 31.09 -6.24
N GLY A 410 1.27 30.07 -6.13
CA GLY A 410 2.15 29.81 -4.99
C GLY A 410 1.43 29.26 -3.75
N LEU A 411 2.14 29.22 -2.63
CA LEU A 411 1.65 28.64 -1.36
C LEU A 411 0.48 29.41 -0.75
N ALA A 412 0.22 30.63 -1.20
CA ALA A 412 -0.90 31.46 -0.75
C ALA A 412 -2.26 30.77 -0.95
N THR A 413 -2.39 29.93 -1.97
CA THR A 413 -3.66 29.26 -2.31
C THR A 413 -4.00 28.09 -1.41
N LEU A 414 -3.05 27.66 -0.55
CA LEU A 414 -3.32 26.69 0.50
C LEU A 414 -4.03 27.31 1.72
N ALA A 415 -3.92 28.63 1.91
CA ALA A 415 -4.52 29.33 3.05
C ALA A 415 -6.05 29.16 3.17
N PRO A 416 -6.86 29.24 2.08
CA PRO A 416 -8.30 28.99 2.18
C PRO A 416 -8.68 27.51 2.35
N VAL A 417 -7.72 26.59 2.19
CA VAL A 417 -7.97 25.15 2.06
C VAL A 417 -7.62 24.43 3.35
N VAL A 418 -6.48 24.79 3.92
CA VAL A 418 -6.00 24.32 5.22
C VAL A 418 -6.64 25.19 6.31
N PRO A 419 -7.05 24.64 7.47
CA PRO A 419 -7.61 25.43 8.55
C PRO A 419 -6.48 26.18 9.27
N ALA A 420 -5.87 27.16 8.60
CA ALA A 420 -4.59 27.72 8.97
C ALA A 420 -4.58 28.28 10.41
N ALA A 421 -5.70 28.85 10.85
CA ALA A 421 -5.89 29.35 12.22
C ALA A 421 -5.99 28.25 13.30
N GLN A 422 -5.88 26.97 12.94
CA GLN A 422 -5.85 25.83 13.86
C GLN A 422 -4.54 25.05 13.79
N ILE A 423 -3.71 25.31 12.77
CA ILE A 423 -2.43 24.63 12.59
C ILE A 423 -1.47 25.05 13.71
N ARG A 424 -1.01 24.05 14.46
CA ARG A 424 -0.02 24.17 15.54
C ARG A 424 1.35 23.65 15.12
N GLU A 425 1.38 22.68 14.22
CA GLU A 425 2.62 22.12 13.69
C GLU A 425 2.61 22.16 12.16
N LEU A 426 3.61 22.81 11.57
CA LEU A 426 3.77 22.89 10.11
C LEU A 426 5.12 22.31 9.71
N TRP A 427 5.12 21.43 8.71
CA TRP A 427 6.32 20.93 8.06
C TRP A 427 6.43 21.56 6.68
N LEU A 428 7.55 22.22 6.39
CA LEU A 428 7.88 22.82 5.10
C LEU A 428 9.13 22.15 4.55
N VAL A 429 8.93 21.16 3.69
CA VAL A 429 10.02 20.38 3.11
C VAL A 429 10.14 20.74 1.64
N VAL A 430 11.34 21.03 1.16
CA VAL A 430 11.58 21.15 -0.27
C VAL A 430 12.25 19.89 -0.75
N VAL A 431 11.67 19.33 -1.80
CA VAL A 431 12.11 18.10 -2.39
C VAL A 431 12.78 18.40 -3.73
N SER A 432 14.03 17.96 -3.84
CA SER A 432 14.78 18.02 -5.09
C SER A 432 14.51 16.75 -5.88
N ASP A 433 13.98 16.88 -7.11
CA ASP A 433 13.83 15.72 -7.99
C ASP A 433 15.21 15.19 -8.42
N ARG A 434 15.62 14.06 -7.84
CA ARG A 434 16.87 13.40 -8.21
C ARG A 434 16.82 12.68 -9.55
N THR A 435 15.65 12.35 -10.09
CA THR A 435 15.59 11.65 -11.38
C THR A 435 16.16 12.52 -12.51
N SER A 436 15.97 13.83 -12.39
CA SER A 436 16.66 14.85 -13.19
C SER A 436 18.18 14.90 -12.90
N LEU A 437 18.59 14.81 -11.63
CA LEU A 437 19.99 14.93 -11.20
C LEU A 437 20.85 13.70 -11.49
N LEU A 438 20.30 12.49 -11.58
CA LEU A 438 21.05 11.28 -11.93
C LEU A 438 21.62 11.32 -13.36
N ARG A 439 21.17 12.27 -14.19
CA ARG A 439 21.71 12.50 -15.54
C ARG A 439 22.84 13.52 -15.59
N THR A 440 23.06 14.29 -14.53
CA THR A 440 24.03 15.40 -14.48
C THR A 440 25.19 15.06 -13.54
N PRO A 441 26.46 15.34 -13.89
CA PRO A 441 27.59 15.07 -13.00
C PRO A 441 27.44 15.77 -11.64
N VAL A 442 27.64 15.04 -10.54
CA VAL A 442 27.47 15.52 -9.16
C VAL A 442 28.24 16.83 -8.87
N ALA A 443 29.40 17.01 -9.50
CA ALA A 443 30.23 18.20 -9.32
C ALA A 443 29.57 19.49 -9.87
N GLU A 444 28.86 19.41 -11.00
CA GLU A 444 28.16 20.57 -11.60
C GLU A 444 26.91 20.94 -10.80
N VAL A 445 26.23 19.92 -10.26
CA VAL A 445 25.02 20.08 -9.41
C VAL A 445 25.35 20.84 -8.12
N ILE A 446 26.50 20.54 -7.47
CA ILE A 446 26.89 21.19 -6.21
C ILE A 446 27.21 22.68 -6.41
N SER A 447 27.87 23.06 -7.51
CA SER A 447 28.17 24.46 -7.81
C SER A 447 26.98 25.27 -8.29
N ALA A 448 25.93 24.61 -8.77
CA ALA A 448 24.75 25.25 -9.35
C ALA A 448 23.57 25.37 -8.37
N PHE A 449 23.71 25.00 -7.10
CA PHE A 449 22.67 25.24 -6.08
C PHE A 449 22.59 26.73 -5.72
N ASP A 450 22.02 27.51 -6.63
CA ASP A 450 21.51 28.84 -6.32
C ASP A 450 20.25 28.68 -5.44
N PRO A 451 20.21 29.24 -4.21
CA PRO A 451 19.03 29.24 -3.35
C PRO A 451 17.75 29.76 -4.06
N ALA A 452 17.90 30.58 -5.10
CA ALA A 452 16.80 31.04 -5.94
C ALA A 452 16.08 29.89 -6.70
N ILE A 453 16.75 28.75 -6.92
CA ILE A 453 16.22 27.62 -7.71
C ILE A 453 14.98 26.99 -7.08
N PHE A 454 14.87 27.01 -5.75
CA PHE A 454 13.69 26.45 -5.11
C PHE A 454 12.45 27.32 -5.24
N GLY A 455 12.57 28.55 -5.77
CA GLY A 455 11.45 29.39 -6.20
C GLY A 455 10.50 29.87 -5.10
N VAL A 456 10.80 29.58 -3.83
CA VAL A 456 9.97 29.99 -2.69
C VAL A 456 10.57 31.23 -2.06
N ASP A 457 10.08 32.40 -2.44
CA ASP A 457 10.51 33.68 -1.87
C ASP A 457 9.89 33.91 -0.47
N SER A 458 10.54 34.76 0.32
CA SER A 458 10.12 35.06 1.70
C SER A 458 8.77 35.77 1.78
N SER A 459 8.34 36.49 0.73
CA SER A 459 7.03 37.16 0.70
C SER A 459 5.89 36.17 0.51
N THR A 460 6.06 35.17 -0.37
CA THR A 460 5.10 34.07 -0.57
C THR A 460 4.97 33.23 0.71
N LEU A 461 6.09 32.91 1.37
CA LEU A 461 6.07 32.22 2.66
C LEU A 461 5.38 33.05 3.74
N ARG A 462 5.65 34.35 3.81
CA ARG A 462 4.99 35.26 4.77
C ARG A 462 3.48 35.28 4.56
N HIS A 463 3.01 35.28 3.32
CA HIS A 463 1.58 35.22 3.02
C HIS A 463 0.96 33.87 3.44
N CYS A 464 1.67 32.75 3.22
CA CYS A 464 1.22 31.42 3.65
C CYS A 464 1.18 31.26 5.18
N LEU A 465 2.16 31.82 5.90
CA LEU A 465 2.31 31.70 7.35
C LEU A 465 1.42 32.67 8.14
N ARG A 466 1.07 33.83 7.57
CA ARG A 466 0.29 34.87 8.26
C ARG A 466 -1.05 34.36 8.83
N PRO A 467 -1.85 33.54 8.11
CA PRO A 467 -3.06 32.94 8.66
C PRO A 467 -2.84 32.02 9.87
N MET A 468 -1.61 31.53 10.10
CA MET A 468 -1.23 30.64 11.21
C MET A 468 -0.55 31.39 12.37
N ALA A 469 -0.37 32.71 12.25
CA ALA A 469 0.35 33.55 13.21
C ALA A 469 -0.08 33.34 14.68
N GLY A 470 -1.38 33.16 14.90
CA GLY A 470 -1.97 33.02 16.23
C GLY A 470 -1.93 31.62 16.83
N THR A 471 -1.49 30.59 16.11
CA THR A 471 -1.58 29.19 16.56
C THR A 471 -0.36 28.33 16.29
N LEU A 472 0.52 28.71 15.36
CA LEU A 472 1.70 27.92 15.04
C LEU A 472 2.66 27.88 16.23
N GLU A 473 2.88 26.68 16.76
CA GLU A 473 3.73 26.39 17.93
C GLU A 473 5.06 25.73 17.52
N THR A 474 5.01 24.89 16.48
CA THR A 474 6.14 24.12 15.95
C THR A 474 6.24 24.29 14.43
N LEU A 475 7.45 24.58 13.94
CA LEU A 475 7.75 24.66 12.51
C LEU A 475 8.93 23.75 12.20
N VAL A 476 8.76 22.79 11.29
CA VAL A 476 9.81 21.89 10.82
C VAL A 476 10.17 22.24 9.39
N VAL A 477 11.42 22.56 9.10
CA VAL A 477 11.84 23.06 7.78
C VAL A 477 13.04 22.29 7.22
N GLY A 478 13.08 22.14 5.90
CA GLY A 478 14.29 21.70 5.20
C GLY A 478 15.42 22.72 5.36
N GLY A 479 16.66 22.25 5.58
CA GLY A 479 17.80 23.15 5.79
C GLY A 479 18.06 24.11 4.62
N ASN A 480 17.67 23.71 3.40
CA ASN A 480 17.78 24.52 2.18
C ASN A 480 16.77 25.68 2.08
N VAL A 481 15.64 25.63 2.80
CA VAL A 481 14.63 26.71 2.79
C VAL A 481 14.68 27.60 4.03
N LEU A 482 15.46 27.22 5.03
CA LEU A 482 15.53 27.94 6.30
C LEU A 482 15.79 29.45 6.14
N PRO A 483 16.72 29.94 5.28
CA PRO A 483 16.97 31.37 5.17
C PRO A 483 15.71 32.18 4.79
N ASN A 484 14.97 31.72 3.78
CA ASN A 484 13.75 32.39 3.30
C ASN A 484 12.63 32.30 4.34
N VAL A 485 12.56 31.17 5.08
CA VAL A 485 11.59 31.00 6.17
C VAL A 485 11.89 31.95 7.33
N LEU A 486 13.15 32.10 7.75
CA LEU A 486 13.53 33.03 8.82
C LEU A 486 13.23 34.49 8.45
N GLU A 487 13.44 34.87 7.19
CA GLU A 487 13.06 36.20 6.70
C GLU A 487 11.53 36.38 6.66
N ALA A 488 10.79 35.35 6.25
CA ALA A 488 9.33 35.38 6.23
C ALA A 488 8.72 35.53 7.63
N LEU A 489 9.33 34.90 8.64
CA LEU A 489 8.91 34.92 10.03
C LEU A 489 9.14 36.26 10.75
N VAL A 490 9.88 37.20 10.15
CA VAL A 490 10.06 38.54 10.70
C VAL A 490 9.28 39.54 9.86
N THR A 491 8.40 40.30 10.50
CA THR A 491 7.69 41.42 9.86
C THR A 491 8.32 42.74 10.25
N LEU A 492 8.62 43.56 9.25
CA LEU A 492 8.84 44.99 9.40
C LEU A 492 7.49 45.65 9.10
N ASP A 493 6.82 46.11 10.14
CA ASP A 493 5.65 46.96 9.96
C ASP A 493 6.18 48.37 9.66
N ASP A 494 5.75 48.99 8.56
CA ASP A 494 6.24 50.32 8.14
C ASP A 494 6.02 51.39 9.23
N ALA A 495 5.07 51.16 10.15
CA ALA A 495 4.79 52.03 11.28
C ALA A 495 5.59 51.69 12.56
N ALA A 496 6.12 50.47 12.70
CA ALA A 496 6.85 50.05 13.88
C ALA A 496 8.35 49.94 13.57
N GLU A 497 9.17 50.80 14.19
CA GLU A 497 10.63 50.76 14.03
C GLU A 497 11.26 49.43 14.48
N THR A 498 10.54 48.64 15.27
CA THR A 498 11.04 47.38 15.83
C THR A 498 10.51 46.16 15.06
N PRO A 499 11.38 45.25 14.59
CA PRO A 499 10.95 44.00 13.96
C PRO A 499 10.12 43.16 14.92
N GLN A 500 9.03 42.58 14.42
CA GLN A 500 8.15 41.71 15.19
C GLN A 500 8.10 40.29 14.61
N PRO A 501 7.91 39.26 15.45
CA PRO A 501 7.70 37.90 14.97
C PRO A 501 6.31 37.77 14.32
N LEU A 502 6.27 37.22 13.11
CA LEU A 502 5.01 36.91 12.42
C LEU A 502 4.17 35.90 13.20
N CYS A 503 4.82 34.89 13.81
CA CYS A 503 4.18 33.82 14.56
C CYS A 503 4.64 33.88 16.03
N PRO A 504 4.07 34.75 16.88
CA PRO A 504 4.54 34.96 18.26
C PRO A 504 4.42 33.74 19.17
N LYS A 505 3.64 32.72 18.80
CA LYS A 505 3.54 31.45 19.55
C LYS A 505 4.56 30.40 19.11
N LEU A 506 5.31 30.65 18.04
CA LEU A 506 6.30 29.71 17.53
C LEU A 506 7.41 29.54 18.56
N SER A 507 7.48 28.36 19.17
CA SER A 507 8.41 28.06 20.25
C SER A 507 9.44 27.00 19.88
N THR A 508 9.11 26.16 18.90
CA THR A 508 9.96 25.04 18.47
C THR A 508 10.27 25.13 16.97
N LEU A 509 11.55 25.08 16.62
CA LEU A 509 12.03 25.02 15.24
C LEU A 509 12.75 23.69 15.00
N GLY A 510 12.19 22.85 14.13
CA GLY A 510 12.82 21.63 13.65
C GLY A 510 13.56 21.88 12.32
N LEU A 511 14.78 21.37 12.19
CA LEU A 511 15.55 21.38 10.95
C LEU A 511 15.69 19.95 10.42
N ILE A 512 15.45 19.76 9.13
CA ILE A 512 15.73 18.53 8.41
C ILE A 512 16.98 18.77 7.56
N MET A 513 18.09 18.14 7.97
CA MET A 513 19.36 18.21 7.26
C MET A 513 19.44 17.06 6.25
N SER A 514 19.23 17.38 4.98
CA SER A 514 19.23 16.44 3.85
C SER A 514 20.36 16.77 2.85
N PHE A 515 20.43 16.04 1.74
CA PHE A 515 21.43 16.29 0.71
C PHE A 515 21.28 17.72 0.14
N GLY A 516 22.39 18.46 0.06
CA GLY A 516 22.40 19.84 -0.44
C GLY A 516 22.04 20.91 0.60
N ALA A 517 21.67 20.53 1.82
CA ALA A 517 21.48 21.50 2.90
C ALA A 517 22.83 22.19 3.24
N PRO A 518 22.83 23.51 3.55
CA PRO A 518 24.04 24.20 3.99
C PRO A 518 24.67 23.58 5.25
N PRO A 519 25.94 23.90 5.56
CA PRO A 519 26.54 23.54 6.84
C PRO A 519 25.66 23.97 8.02
N ILE A 520 25.44 23.07 8.97
CA ILE A 520 24.56 23.35 10.11
C ILE A 520 25.01 24.57 10.92
N GLN A 521 26.31 24.85 10.98
CA GLN A 521 26.86 26.02 11.67
C GLN A 521 26.35 27.34 11.07
N ASP A 522 26.24 27.41 9.75
CA ASP A 522 25.74 28.59 9.05
C ASP A 522 24.25 28.78 9.32
N LEU A 523 23.48 27.69 9.25
CA LEU A 523 22.04 27.70 9.55
C LEU A 523 21.76 28.09 11.02
N MET A 524 22.51 27.54 11.97
CA MET A 524 22.37 27.89 13.39
C MET A 524 22.78 29.34 13.66
N SER A 525 23.79 29.86 12.95
CA SER A 525 24.16 31.28 13.03
C SER A 525 23.05 32.20 12.53
N LEU A 526 22.37 31.82 11.44
CA LEU A 526 21.20 32.56 10.93
C LEU A 526 20.04 32.55 11.93
N ILE A 527 19.74 31.41 12.56
CA ILE A 527 18.70 31.32 13.60
C ILE A 527 19.08 32.20 14.80
N ALA A 528 20.33 32.09 15.28
CA ALA A 528 20.86 32.85 16.40
C ALA A 528 20.80 34.37 16.16
N ALA A 529 20.98 34.82 14.92
CA ALA A 529 20.88 36.23 14.53
C ALA A 529 19.46 36.79 14.58
N ARG A 530 18.43 35.93 14.56
CA ARG A 530 17.01 36.32 14.63
C ARG A 530 16.37 36.00 15.98
N GLN A 531 17.12 35.43 16.90
CA GLN A 531 16.60 34.89 18.16
C GLN A 531 15.97 35.94 19.08
N GLU A 532 16.47 37.18 19.07
CA GLU A 532 15.89 38.27 19.87
C GLU A 532 14.45 38.61 19.45
N VAL A 533 14.14 38.45 18.15
CA VAL A 533 12.81 38.71 17.59
C VAL A 533 11.92 37.47 17.71
N LEU A 534 12.44 36.30 17.32
CA LEU A 534 11.66 35.07 17.23
C LEU A 534 11.44 34.37 18.57
N GLN A 535 12.31 34.59 19.55
CA GLN A 535 12.22 34.03 20.91
C GLN A 535 12.01 32.50 20.94
N LEU A 536 12.68 31.77 20.03
CA LEU A 536 12.54 30.32 19.93
C LEU A 536 13.08 29.65 21.20
N LYS A 537 12.34 28.71 21.78
CA LYS A 537 12.77 27.99 22.98
C LYS A 537 13.59 26.76 22.62
N HIS A 538 13.12 26.00 21.63
CA HIS A 538 13.65 24.69 21.31
C HIS A 538 14.05 24.63 19.84
N VAL A 539 15.27 24.16 19.58
CA VAL A 539 15.76 23.87 18.22
C VAL A 539 16.10 22.39 18.11
N ARG A 540 15.56 21.70 17.12
CA ARG A 540 15.84 20.28 16.89
C ARG A 540 16.43 20.05 15.51
N VAL A 541 17.64 19.54 15.44
CA VAL A 541 18.37 19.28 14.18
C VAL A 541 18.35 17.79 13.89
N ASN A 542 17.64 17.38 12.83
CA ASN A 542 17.57 15.99 12.39
C ASN A 542 18.53 15.78 11.23
N TYR A 543 19.63 15.05 11.48
CA TYR A 543 20.58 14.64 10.46
C TYR A 543 20.08 13.40 9.73
N PHE A 544 19.77 13.56 8.44
CA PHE A 544 19.40 12.45 7.59
C PHE A 544 20.63 11.81 6.92
N ARG A 545 20.59 10.50 6.64
CA ARG A 545 21.75 9.72 6.16
C ARG A 545 22.50 10.35 4.96
N PRO A 546 21.84 10.92 3.94
CA PRO A 546 22.47 11.58 2.80
C PRO A 546 23.13 12.93 3.08
N TYR A 547 22.99 13.50 4.28
CA TYR A 547 23.64 14.77 4.61
C TYR A 547 25.16 14.59 4.67
N GLY A 548 25.88 15.21 3.75
CA GLY A 548 27.34 15.10 3.64
C GLY A 548 28.12 16.09 4.50
N GLY A 549 27.46 17.06 5.14
CA GLY A 549 28.11 18.08 5.95
C GLY A 549 28.52 17.59 7.34
N PRO A 550 29.27 18.42 8.11
CA PRO A 550 29.63 18.12 9.49
C PRO A 550 28.39 17.87 10.36
N ARG A 551 28.47 16.87 11.24
CA ARG A 551 27.38 16.48 12.16
C ARG A 551 27.80 16.69 13.61
N PRO A 552 27.97 17.95 14.05
CA PRO A 552 28.30 18.23 15.44
C PRO A 552 27.22 17.68 16.37
N GLU A 553 27.63 17.18 17.53
CA GLU A 553 26.72 16.79 18.62
C GLU A 553 26.32 17.99 19.49
N SER A 554 27.07 19.09 19.40
CA SER A 554 26.77 20.38 20.03
C SER A 554 27.50 21.52 19.32
N LEU A 555 26.96 22.73 19.44
CA LEU A 555 27.57 23.99 19.05
C LEU A 555 27.48 24.96 20.24
N PRO A 556 28.32 24.81 21.29
CA PRO A 556 28.08 25.44 22.60
C PRO A 556 27.79 26.95 22.58
N GLU A 557 28.50 27.69 21.72
CA GLU A 557 28.31 29.14 21.58
C GLU A 557 26.92 29.50 21.04
N LEU A 558 26.39 28.71 20.10
CA LEU A 558 25.07 28.92 19.50
C LEU A 558 23.97 28.28 20.36
N ASP A 559 24.23 27.12 20.95
CA ASP A 559 23.28 26.35 21.76
C ASP A 559 22.82 27.12 22.99
N SER A 560 23.74 27.88 23.60
CA SER A 560 23.46 28.69 24.79
C SER A 560 22.41 29.79 24.58
N ARG A 561 22.05 30.11 23.33
CA ARG A 561 21.01 31.10 22.99
C ARG A 561 19.59 30.55 23.04
N PHE A 562 19.43 29.24 23.20
CA PHE A 562 18.17 28.53 23.23
C PHE A 562 17.99 27.83 24.58
N VAL A 563 16.73 27.51 24.93
CA VAL A 563 16.46 26.72 26.15
C VAL A 563 16.96 25.29 25.98
N SER A 564 16.80 24.73 24.78
CA SER A 564 17.42 23.44 24.43
C SER A 564 17.69 23.35 22.93
N VAL A 565 18.81 22.69 22.60
CA VAL A 565 19.11 22.25 21.24
C VAL A 565 19.30 20.74 21.24
N GLU A 566 18.62 20.04 20.34
CA GLU A 566 18.71 18.58 20.19
C GLU A 566 19.28 18.22 18.81
N TYR A 567 20.38 17.48 18.80
CA TYR A 567 21.02 16.97 17.58
C TYR A 567 20.73 15.48 17.42
N VAL A 568 19.85 15.13 16.48
CA VAL A 568 19.36 13.76 16.30
C VAL A 568 19.95 13.16 15.03
N GLN A 569 20.67 12.04 15.16
CA GLN A 569 21.08 11.22 14.02
C GLN A 569 19.98 10.22 13.70
N SER A 570 19.14 10.52 12.72
CA SER A 570 18.00 9.68 12.37
C SER A 570 18.38 8.73 11.24
N ARG A 571 18.23 7.42 11.49
CA ARG A 571 18.31 6.40 10.42
C ARG A 571 17.11 6.44 9.49
N GLU A 572 15.98 6.84 10.05
CA GLU A 572 14.71 7.01 9.35
C GLU A 572 14.43 8.50 9.15
N HIS A 573 13.55 8.81 8.22
CA HIS A 573 13.11 10.19 8.05
C HIS A 573 12.29 10.66 9.24
N PRO A 574 12.45 11.92 9.66
CA PRO A 574 11.54 12.49 10.63
C PRO A 574 10.13 12.47 10.01
N MET A 575 9.17 11.98 10.79
CA MET A 575 7.78 11.85 10.35
C MET A 575 6.90 12.75 11.22
N MET A 576 6.02 13.51 10.58
CA MET A 576 4.95 14.20 11.30
C MET A 576 4.08 13.15 12.02
N ALA A 577 3.67 13.45 13.25
CA ALA A 577 2.90 12.50 14.03
C ALA A 577 1.55 12.22 13.36
N LEU A 578 1.32 10.97 12.98
CA LEU A 578 0.04 10.54 12.44
C LEU A 578 -0.97 10.24 13.56
N PRO A 579 -2.27 10.54 13.34
CA PRO A 579 -3.35 10.09 14.21
C PRO A 579 -3.31 8.57 14.45
N PRO A 580 -3.78 8.07 15.60
CA PRO A 580 -3.82 6.64 15.87
C PRO A 580 -4.57 5.82 14.81
N VAL A 581 -5.62 6.38 14.20
CA VAL A 581 -6.37 5.70 13.12
C VAL A 581 -5.43 5.31 11.97
N CYS A 582 -4.55 6.22 11.56
CA CYS A 582 -3.60 6.04 10.47
C CYS A 582 -2.51 5.01 10.78
N LYS A 583 -2.37 4.59 12.04
CA LYS A 583 -1.38 3.59 12.50
C LYS A 583 -1.99 2.20 12.68
N GLN A 584 -3.32 2.06 12.62
CA GLN A 584 -3.96 0.75 12.75
C GLN A 584 -3.55 -0.16 11.58
N GLU A 585 -3.66 -1.48 11.74
CA GLU A 585 -3.35 -2.45 10.67
C GLU A 585 -4.16 -2.19 9.39
N ALA A 586 -5.42 -1.76 9.56
CA ALA A 586 -6.22 -1.25 8.44
C ALA A 586 -5.47 -0.13 7.69
N HIS A 587 -4.75 0.75 8.37
CA HIS A 587 -4.01 1.84 7.74
C HIS A 587 -2.51 1.53 7.56
N ALA A 588 -2.05 0.30 7.76
CA ALA A 588 -0.64 -0.08 7.59
C ALA A 588 -0.11 0.15 6.15
N ARG A 589 -1.03 0.25 5.19
CA ARG A 589 -0.75 0.55 3.78
C ARG A 589 -1.04 1.99 3.38
N TRP A 590 -1.51 2.81 4.31
CA TRP A 590 -1.27 4.23 4.18
C TRP A 590 0.24 4.36 4.13
N THR A 591 0.74 4.94 3.04
CA THR A 591 2.14 5.32 2.98
C THR A 591 2.40 6.15 4.23
N PRO A 592 3.14 5.62 5.23
CA PRO A 592 3.48 6.42 6.38
C PRO A 592 4.14 7.68 5.82
N TRP A 593 4.05 8.82 6.50
CA TRP A 593 4.68 10.04 5.99
C TRP A 593 6.22 9.98 5.97
N LYS A 594 6.78 9.08 5.18
CA LYS A 594 8.18 8.82 4.95
C LYS A 594 8.51 9.51 3.65
N ALA A 595 9.09 10.70 3.79
CA ALA A 595 10.01 11.17 2.79
C ALA A 595 10.92 10.01 2.35
N ASN A 596 11.21 9.89 1.06
CA ASN A 596 12.22 9.04 0.49
C ASN A 596 13.55 9.75 0.67
N LEU A 597 14.65 9.19 0.16
CA LEU A 597 15.98 9.79 0.33
C LEU A 597 16.10 11.26 -0.11
N ASP A 598 15.13 11.76 -0.88
CA ASP A 598 15.09 13.08 -1.48
C ASP A 598 14.09 14.02 -0.79
N GLY A 599 13.31 13.54 0.17
CA GLY A 599 12.25 14.31 0.82
C GLY A 599 10.84 14.02 0.29
N MET A 600 10.69 13.29 -0.84
CA MET A 600 9.36 12.99 -1.44
C MET A 600 8.69 11.90 -0.66
N LEU A 601 7.40 11.96 -0.36
CA LEU A 601 6.74 10.78 0.22
C LEU A 601 6.91 9.57 -0.70
N GLU A 602 7.63 8.55 -0.23
CA GLU A 602 7.81 7.32 -0.98
C GLU A 602 6.47 6.60 -0.94
N SER A 603 5.72 6.65 -2.05
CA SER A 603 4.66 5.69 -2.29
C SER A 603 5.32 4.33 -2.50
N MET A 604 5.77 3.69 -1.43
CA MET A 604 5.97 2.26 -1.46
C MET A 604 4.58 1.69 -1.72
N ASP A 605 4.34 1.22 -2.94
CA ASP A 605 3.14 0.47 -3.29
C ASP A 605 3.11 -0.82 -2.46
N GLY A 606 2.82 -0.72 -1.16
CA GLY A 606 2.55 -1.80 -0.22
C GLY A 606 3.52 -3.00 -0.22
N GLU A 607 4.70 -2.94 -0.82
CA GLU A 607 5.73 -3.97 -0.64
C GLU A 607 6.11 -3.91 0.85
N ILE A 608 5.52 -4.82 1.62
CA ILE A 608 5.86 -5.06 3.01
C ILE A 608 7.38 -5.27 3.05
N ARG A 609 8.06 -4.45 3.84
CA ARG A 609 9.38 -4.81 4.35
C ARG A 609 9.18 -5.92 5.38
N ASP A 610 9.51 -7.15 4.99
CA ASP A 610 9.78 -8.24 5.94
C ASP A 610 11.06 -7.95 6.73
#